data_AF-A0A8T2VG82-F1
#
_entry.id   AF-A0A8T2VG82-F1
#
_cell.length_a   1.000
_cell.length_b   1.000
_cell.length_c   1.000
_cell.angle_alpha   90.00
_cell.angle_beta   90.00
_cell.angle_gamma   90.00
#
_symmetry.space_group_name_H-M   'P 1'
#
loop_
_entity.id
_entity.type
_entity.pdbx_description
1 polymer ?
#
loop_
_entity_poly.entity_id
_entity_poly.type
_entity_poly.pdbx_seq_one_letter_code
_entity_poly.pdbx_strand_id
1 'polypeptide(L)'
;MNACVRVSAVLTNAPYILNLDCDHYINNSKALREAMCFMMDPAAGKKICYVQFPQRFDGIDRHDRYANNNTVFFDINLRGLDGIQGPVYVGTGCVFNRQALYGYDPPKTRKPPSRSCNCCSSLCSWCCCFGSRKKGKKSKLSLRPKFWKKKRGSKRSADVPVHKLEGIEEGVEGIESERSASMSQKNFEKKFGQSPVFIASTLLEKGGVPPNASPASLLKEAIHVISCGYEDKSDWGKEIGWIYGSVTEDILTGFKMHVRGWRSVYCMPQRPAFKGSAPINLTDRLHQVLRWALGSVEIFLSRHCPIWYGYGTGLKWLERLAYINTIVYPWTSLPLLAYCSLPAVCLLSGKFIVPTIDSYASLWFISLFLSIIATGILEIRWSGIGIDEWWRNEQFWVIGGVSAHLFALFQGLLKVLAGIDTSFTVTSKQADDEEFAELYQFKWSTLLIPPTTLLILNIVGVIAGISDAINNGYQSWGPLFGKLFFAIWVIMHLYPFLKGLLGRQNRTPTIVIVWSILLASILSLLWVRVNPFLPKQTGPMLEECGLRCD
;
A
#
# COMPACT_ATOMS: atom_id res chain seq x y z
N MET A 1 0.70 -15.93 12.64
CA MET A 1 0.80 -14.77 13.57
C MET A 1 -0.36 -14.70 14.57
N ASN A 2 -1.63 -14.66 14.15
CA ASN A 2 -2.77 -14.51 15.09
C ASN A 2 -2.84 -15.56 16.21
N ALA A 3 -2.59 -16.84 15.90
CA ALA A 3 -2.49 -17.89 16.91
C ALA A 3 -1.38 -17.62 17.95
N CYS A 4 -0.22 -17.13 17.51
CA CYS A 4 0.90 -16.75 18.38
C CYS A 4 0.51 -15.61 19.34
N VAL A 5 -0.29 -14.64 18.89
CA VAL A 5 -0.80 -13.55 19.74
C VAL A 5 -1.68 -14.11 20.86
N ARG A 6 -2.60 -15.02 20.53
CA ARG A 6 -3.51 -15.64 21.49
C ARG A 6 -2.78 -16.48 22.53
N VAL A 7 -1.92 -17.40 22.07
CA VAL A 7 -1.18 -18.29 22.98
C VAL A 7 -0.24 -17.50 23.89
N SER A 8 0.44 -16.48 23.36
CA SER A 8 1.33 -15.62 24.15
C SER A 8 0.58 -14.87 25.26
N ALA A 9 -0.68 -14.48 25.02
CA ALA A 9 -1.50 -13.83 26.04
C ALA A 9 -1.85 -14.74 27.22
N VAL A 10 -1.94 -16.05 27.00
CA VAL A 10 -2.19 -17.02 28.06
C VAL A 10 -0.91 -17.31 28.84
N LEU A 11 0.22 -17.47 28.14
CA LEU A 11 1.47 -17.93 28.76
C LEU A 11 2.26 -16.84 29.47
N THR A 12 2.39 -15.65 28.88
CA THR A 12 3.27 -14.58 29.41
C THR A 12 2.68 -13.18 29.36
N ASN A 13 1.72 -12.94 28.45
CA ASN A 13 0.97 -11.70 28.28
C ASN A 13 1.85 -10.43 28.24
N ALA A 14 2.84 -10.42 27.35
CA ALA A 14 3.70 -9.24 27.15
C ALA A 14 2.91 -8.09 26.48
N PRO A 15 2.92 -6.84 27.00
CA PRO A 15 2.19 -5.71 26.41
C PRO A 15 2.66 -5.31 25.00
N TYR A 16 3.89 -5.68 24.64
CA TYR A 16 4.51 -5.39 23.35
C TYR A 16 4.93 -6.69 22.65
N ILE A 17 4.79 -6.73 21.33
CA ILE A 17 5.09 -7.90 20.49
C ILE A 17 6.00 -7.47 19.37
N LEU A 18 7.19 -8.06 19.25
CA LEU A 18 8.05 -7.90 18.09
C LEU A 18 7.64 -8.90 17.01
N ASN A 19 7.33 -8.43 15.81
CA ASN A 19 7.24 -9.28 14.63
C ASN A 19 8.57 -9.32 13.87
N LEU A 20 9.03 -10.51 13.51
CA LEU A 20 10.27 -10.74 12.78
C LEU A 20 10.15 -11.98 11.89
N ASP A 21 10.56 -11.83 10.63
CA ASP A 21 10.62 -12.93 9.66
C ASP A 21 11.88 -13.79 9.83
N CYS A 22 11.83 -15.05 9.39
CA CYS A 22 12.93 -16.00 9.54
C CYS A 22 14.22 -15.59 8.80
N ASP A 23 14.09 -14.79 7.74
CA ASP A 23 15.21 -14.28 6.95
C ASP A 23 15.79 -12.98 7.53
N HIS A 24 15.26 -12.50 8.65
CA HIS A 24 15.74 -11.30 9.35
C HIS A 24 16.26 -11.63 10.75
N TYR A 25 17.34 -10.96 11.14
CA TYR A 25 17.95 -11.08 12.45
C TYR A 25 18.15 -9.71 13.11
N ILE A 26 18.28 -9.71 14.43
CA ILE A 26 18.59 -8.51 15.21
C ILE A 26 20.08 -8.20 15.07
N ASN A 27 20.40 -7.14 14.35
CA ASN A 27 21.78 -6.67 14.17
C ASN A 27 22.23 -5.72 15.28
N ASN A 28 21.31 -4.96 15.89
CA ASN A 28 21.60 -4.07 17.03
C ASN A 28 20.88 -4.55 18.28
N SER A 29 21.62 -4.97 19.30
CA SER A 29 21.05 -5.41 20.60
C SER A 29 20.29 -4.30 21.34
N LYS A 30 20.42 -3.03 20.92
CA LYS A 30 19.66 -1.90 21.45
C LYS A 30 18.29 -1.70 20.78
N ALA A 31 17.97 -2.42 19.70
CA ALA A 31 16.74 -2.21 18.92
C ALA A 31 15.46 -2.23 19.79
N LEU A 32 15.35 -3.19 20.70
CA LEU A 32 14.21 -3.26 21.62
C LEU A 32 14.18 -2.08 22.59
N ARG A 33 15.32 -1.67 23.15
CA ARG A 33 15.41 -0.50 24.04
C ARG A 33 15.02 0.79 23.32
N GLU A 34 15.43 0.94 22.06
CA GLU A 34 15.08 2.08 21.21
C GLU A 34 13.56 2.12 20.93
N ALA A 35 12.94 0.98 20.61
CA ALA A 35 11.49 0.90 20.46
C ALA A 35 10.76 1.29 21.75
N MET A 36 11.25 0.81 22.90
CA MET A 36 10.67 1.13 24.21
C MET A 36 10.78 2.61 24.56
N CYS A 37 11.81 3.33 24.08
CA CYS A 37 11.94 4.76 24.29
C CYS A 37 10.71 5.54 23.79
N PHE A 38 10.16 5.16 22.63
CA PHE A 38 8.95 5.76 22.09
C PHE A 38 7.68 5.26 22.79
N MET A 39 7.58 3.95 23.01
CA MET A 39 6.37 3.32 23.57
C MET A 39 6.14 3.68 25.05
N MET A 40 7.21 3.91 25.80
CA MET A 40 7.16 4.25 27.23
C MET A 40 7.10 5.75 27.51
N ASP A 41 7.14 6.61 26.48
CA ASP A 41 6.97 8.06 26.67
C ASP A 41 5.58 8.34 27.30
N PRO A 42 5.52 8.98 28.48
CA PRO A 42 4.26 9.31 29.13
C PRO A 42 3.34 10.20 28.29
N ALA A 43 3.91 11.03 27.40
CA ALA A 43 3.16 12.00 26.60
C ALA A 43 2.61 11.39 25.30
N ALA A 44 3.46 10.76 24.48
CA ALA A 44 3.08 10.23 23.18
C ALA A 44 2.91 8.70 23.15
N GLY A 45 3.61 7.96 24.01
CA GLY A 45 3.72 6.50 24.00
C GLY A 45 2.38 5.76 23.99
N LYS A 46 1.41 6.26 24.77
CA LYS A 46 0.07 5.66 24.88
C LYS A 46 -0.75 5.62 23.58
N LYS A 47 -0.39 6.43 22.58
CA LYS A 47 -1.07 6.47 21.28
C LYS A 47 -0.32 5.72 20.18
N ILE A 48 0.85 5.17 20.50
CA ILE A 48 1.67 4.47 19.52
C ILE A 48 1.16 3.04 19.41
N CYS A 49 0.77 2.65 18.19
CA CYS A 49 0.36 1.28 17.90
C CYS A 49 1.55 0.38 17.55
N TYR A 50 2.56 0.92 16.86
CA TYR A 50 3.77 0.17 16.57
C TYR A 50 4.96 1.10 16.25
N VAL A 51 6.17 0.59 16.49
CA VAL A 51 7.43 1.19 16.03
C VAL A 51 7.98 0.35 14.89
N GLN A 52 8.08 0.93 13.70
CA GLN A 52 8.62 0.30 12.50
C GLN A 52 10.10 0.68 12.36
N PHE A 53 10.95 -0.30 12.06
CA PHE A 53 12.36 -0.09 11.72
C PHE A 53 12.59 -0.27 10.21
N PRO A 54 13.59 0.41 9.63
CA PRO A 54 13.99 0.18 8.24
C PRO A 54 14.49 -1.25 8.06
N GLN A 55 14.04 -1.92 7.00
CA GLN A 55 14.60 -3.21 6.60
C GLN A 55 15.87 -2.96 5.81
N ARG A 56 16.97 -3.56 6.25
CA ARG A 56 18.27 -3.52 5.54
C ARG A 56 18.67 -4.93 5.21
N PHE A 57 19.41 -5.11 4.12
CA PHE A 57 19.78 -6.45 3.66
C PHE A 57 21.29 -6.62 3.54
N ASP A 58 21.74 -7.85 3.73
CA ASP A 58 23.10 -8.30 3.44
C ASP A 58 23.15 -9.01 2.07
N GLY A 59 24.36 -9.25 1.55
CA GLY A 59 24.55 -10.00 0.30
C GLY A 59 24.15 -9.24 -0.98
N ILE A 60 24.08 -7.91 -0.93
CA ILE A 60 23.80 -7.07 -2.11
C ILE A 60 25.10 -6.78 -2.87
N ASP A 61 25.04 -6.83 -4.21
CA ASP A 61 26.12 -6.38 -5.11
C ASP A 61 26.58 -4.95 -4.74
N ARG A 62 27.88 -4.65 -4.93
CA ARG A 62 28.43 -3.29 -4.74
C ARG A 62 27.70 -2.22 -5.54
N HIS A 63 27.09 -2.60 -6.67
CA HIS A 63 26.36 -1.68 -7.55
C HIS A 63 24.84 -1.70 -7.37
N ASP A 64 24.30 -2.52 -6.46
CA ASP A 64 22.86 -2.72 -6.20
C ASP A 64 21.98 -2.65 -7.47
N ARG A 65 22.34 -3.47 -8.46
CA ARG A 65 21.76 -3.41 -9.83
C ARG A 65 20.24 -3.53 -9.87
N TYR A 66 19.67 -4.24 -8.89
CA TYR A 66 18.24 -4.53 -8.81
C TYR A 66 17.52 -3.66 -7.76
N ALA A 67 18.20 -2.62 -7.25
CA ALA A 67 17.67 -1.69 -6.25
C ALA A 67 17.03 -2.42 -5.04
N ASN A 68 17.71 -3.47 -4.55
CA ASN A 68 17.23 -4.31 -3.45
C ASN A 68 17.19 -3.55 -2.12
N ASN A 69 18.07 -2.55 -1.93
CA ASN A 69 18.02 -1.73 -0.73
C ASN A 69 16.74 -0.88 -0.62
N ASN A 70 16.10 -0.56 -1.75
CA ASN A 70 14.88 0.24 -1.83
C ASN A 70 14.96 1.54 -0.97
N THR A 71 16.10 2.24 -1.06
CA THR A 71 16.44 3.36 -0.17
C THR A 71 15.47 4.52 -0.31
N VAL A 72 14.94 4.79 -1.51
CA VAL A 72 13.91 5.82 -1.70
C VAL A 72 12.66 5.52 -0.87
N PHE A 73 12.19 4.27 -0.82
CA PHE A 73 11.04 3.93 0.01
C PHE A 73 11.33 4.06 1.50
N PHE A 74 12.45 3.50 1.98
CA PHE A 74 12.77 3.46 3.41
C PHE A 74 13.29 4.80 3.97
N ASP A 75 14.09 5.55 3.23
CA ASP A 75 14.82 6.72 3.76
C ASP A 75 14.19 8.06 3.36
N ILE A 76 13.42 8.10 2.26
CA ILE A 76 12.64 9.27 1.84
C ILE A 76 11.18 9.11 2.27
N ASN A 77 10.47 8.13 1.70
CA ASN A 77 9.02 8.07 1.78
C ASN A 77 8.52 7.76 3.22
N LEU A 78 8.95 6.65 3.82
CA LEU A 78 8.52 6.30 5.19
C LEU A 78 8.90 7.34 6.24
N ARG A 79 10.05 8.01 6.05
CA ARG A 79 10.48 9.11 6.90
C ARG A 79 9.58 10.34 6.75
N GLY A 80 9.12 10.63 5.53
CA GLY A 80 8.13 11.68 5.27
C GLY A 80 6.78 11.39 5.94
N LEU A 81 6.31 10.14 5.89
CA LEU A 81 5.05 9.72 6.51
C LEU A 81 5.07 9.79 8.04
N ASP A 82 6.25 9.64 8.66
CA ASP A 82 6.42 9.72 10.12
C ASP A 82 6.01 11.08 10.71
N GLY A 83 6.10 12.15 9.90
CA GLY A 83 5.64 13.49 10.26
C GLY A 83 4.11 13.65 10.33
N ILE A 84 3.35 12.74 9.73
CA ILE A 84 1.88 12.83 9.63
C ILE A 84 1.23 11.93 10.66
N GLN A 85 1.11 10.63 10.40
CA GLN A 85 0.51 9.65 11.32
C GLN A 85 1.44 8.45 11.59
N GLY A 86 2.56 8.37 10.89
CA GLY A 86 3.54 7.31 11.05
C GLY A 86 3.70 6.46 9.80
N PRO A 87 4.74 5.61 9.72
CA PRO A 87 4.97 4.71 8.60
C PRO A 87 3.90 3.61 8.53
N VAL A 88 3.67 3.09 7.33
CA VAL A 88 2.90 1.86 7.13
C VAL A 88 3.65 0.64 7.67
N TYR A 89 2.92 -0.42 8.03
CA TYR A 89 3.51 -1.69 8.45
C TYR A 89 3.97 -2.48 7.21
N VAL A 90 5.21 -2.95 7.23
CA VAL A 90 5.91 -3.55 6.07
C VAL A 90 6.34 -5.00 6.29
N GLY A 91 5.70 -5.70 7.24
CA GLY A 91 5.85 -7.15 7.39
C GLY A 91 6.87 -7.63 8.43
N THR A 92 7.96 -6.90 8.70
CA THR A 92 8.99 -7.35 9.67
C THR A 92 9.67 -6.18 10.39
N GLY A 93 10.40 -6.48 11.47
CA GLY A 93 11.14 -5.48 12.27
C GLY A 93 10.24 -4.45 12.93
N CYS A 94 9.11 -4.90 13.48
CA CYS A 94 8.07 -4.00 13.99
C CYS A 94 7.61 -4.40 15.39
N VAL A 95 7.66 -3.46 16.34
CA VAL A 95 7.24 -3.67 17.73
C VAL A 95 5.83 -3.11 17.91
N PHE A 96 4.85 -4.00 18.05
CA PHE A 96 3.44 -3.69 18.21
C PHE A 96 3.02 -3.53 19.67
N ASN A 97 2.08 -2.63 19.91
CA ASN A 97 1.27 -2.58 21.12
C ASN A 97 0.15 -3.63 21.03
N ARG A 98 0.11 -4.55 21.99
CA ARG A 98 -0.86 -5.66 22.05
C ARG A 98 -2.31 -5.16 22.07
N GLN A 99 -2.61 -4.08 22.79
CA GLN A 99 -3.96 -3.53 22.88
C GLN A 99 -4.44 -2.99 21.52
N ALA A 100 -3.51 -2.43 20.73
CA ALA A 100 -3.82 -1.95 19.40
C ALA A 100 -4.10 -3.13 18.44
N LEU A 101 -3.36 -4.24 18.55
CA LEU A 101 -3.62 -5.48 17.79
C LEU A 101 -4.96 -6.13 18.15
N TYR A 102 -5.37 -6.07 19.42
CA TYR A 102 -6.70 -6.48 19.87
C TYR A 102 -7.85 -5.59 19.36
N GLY A 103 -7.52 -4.49 18.66
CA GLY A 103 -8.49 -3.58 18.08
C GLY A 103 -9.25 -2.79 19.14
N TYR A 104 -8.57 -2.40 20.22
CA TYR A 104 -9.04 -1.31 21.08
C TYR A 104 -8.73 0.04 20.42
N ASP A 105 -9.52 1.05 20.78
CA ASP A 105 -9.30 2.42 20.33
C ASP A 105 -8.17 3.08 21.13
N PRO A 106 -7.42 4.02 20.54
CA PRO A 106 -6.39 4.75 21.26
C PRO A 106 -6.99 5.55 22.43
N PRO A 107 -6.24 5.74 23.53
CA PRO A 107 -6.70 6.54 24.66
C PRO A 107 -7.13 7.95 24.23
N LYS A 108 -8.35 8.36 24.62
CA LYS A 108 -8.86 9.69 24.29
C LYS A 108 -8.00 10.76 24.96
N THR A 109 -7.59 11.76 24.18
CA THR A 109 -7.00 12.97 24.75
C THR A 109 -8.06 13.69 25.58
N ARG A 110 -7.75 13.99 26.85
CA ARG A 110 -8.50 15.02 27.57
C ARG A 110 -8.26 16.32 26.80
N LYS A 111 -9.32 16.87 26.18
CA LYS A 111 -9.23 18.23 25.65
C LYS A 111 -8.84 19.14 26.83
N PRO A 112 -7.83 20.01 26.71
CA PRO A 112 -7.66 21.06 27.70
C PRO A 112 -8.99 21.83 27.78
N PRO A 113 -9.43 22.24 28.99
CA PRO A 113 -10.65 23.04 29.12
C PRO A 113 -10.53 24.23 28.17
N SER A 114 -11.54 24.43 27.32
CA SER A 114 -11.57 25.59 26.43
C SER A 114 -11.47 26.83 27.30
N ARG A 115 -10.34 27.53 27.25
CA ARG A 115 -10.25 28.88 27.79
C ARG A 115 -11.20 29.72 26.94
N SER A 116 -12.40 29.98 27.47
CA SER A 116 -13.23 31.07 26.97
C SER A 116 -12.45 32.34 27.25
N CYS A 117 -11.77 32.86 26.24
CA CYS A 117 -11.14 34.16 26.33
C CYS A 117 -12.27 35.20 26.42
N ASN A 118 -12.40 35.88 27.56
CA ASN A 118 -13.30 37.02 27.75
C ASN A 118 -12.69 38.34 27.26
N CYS A 119 -11.59 38.30 26.51
CA CYS A 119 -10.92 39.50 26.02
C CYS A 119 -11.31 39.79 24.58
N CYS A 120 -12.42 40.51 24.38
CA CYS A 120 -12.60 41.47 23.29
C CYS A 120 -13.94 42.22 23.44
N SER A 121 -14.00 43.19 24.36
CA SER A 121 -14.81 44.38 24.13
C SER A 121 -14.04 45.28 23.16
N SER A 122 -14.67 45.56 22.01
CA SER A 122 -14.34 46.59 21.01
C SER A 122 -12.93 46.60 20.40
N LEU A 123 -12.60 45.65 19.51
CA LEU A 123 -11.89 45.90 18.22
C LEU A 123 -11.57 44.56 17.48
N CYS A 124 -12.58 43.86 16.95
CA CYS A 124 -12.33 42.86 15.91
C CYS A 124 -13.62 42.56 15.13
N SER A 125 -13.98 43.48 14.23
CA SER A 125 -15.16 43.33 13.36
C SER A 125 -14.81 42.87 11.94
N TRP A 126 -13.56 42.47 11.64
CA TRP A 126 -13.19 42.16 10.24
C TRP A 126 -12.69 40.74 9.96
N CYS A 127 -12.24 39.92 10.91
CA CYS A 127 -11.46 38.72 10.55
C CYS A 127 -12.10 37.34 10.77
N CYS A 128 -13.43 37.21 10.89
CA CYS A 128 -14.08 35.90 11.10
C CYS A 128 -15.42 35.75 10.38
N CYS A 129 -15.41 35.83 9.05
CA CYS A 129 -16.56 35.46 8.21
C CYS A 129 -16.31 34.10 7.53
N PHE A 130 -16.53 33.00 8.26
CA PHE A 130 -17.10 31.73 7.75
C PHE A 130 -17.43 30.83 8.96
N GLY A 131 -18.43 31.24 9.75
CA GLY A 131 -18.97 30.47 10.86
C GLY A 131 -20.48 30.61 10.93
N SER A 132 -21.19 29.63 10.37
CA SER A 132 -22.66 29.62 10.31
C SER A 132 -23.31 29.54 11.69
N ARG A 133 -24.36 30.37 11.86
CA ARG A 133 -25.16 30.63 13.05
C ARG A 133 -25.80 29.39 13.70
N LYS A 134 -25.83 29.41 15.04
CA LYS A 134 -26.50 28.49 15.98
C LYS A 134 -28.04 28.47 15.83
N LYS A 135 -28.66 27.35 16.23
CA LYS A 135 -29.93 27.35 16.99
C LYS A 135 -29.78 26.52 18.27
N GLY A 136 -29.98 27.16 19.41
CA GLY A 136 -29.95 26.55 20.73
C GLY A 136 -31.26 25.87 21.11
N LYS A 137 -31.16 24.76 21.82
CA LYS A 137 -32.18 24.27 22.76
C LYS A 137 -31.45 23.87 24.05
N LYS A 138 -31.87 24.45 25.18
CA LYS A 138 -31.45 24.09 26.53
C LYS A 138 -31.90 22.65 26.83
N SER A 139 -31.00 21.80 27.33
CA SER A 139 -31.39 20.58 28.05
C SER A 139 -30.40 20.30 29.18
N LYS A 140 -30.96 20.06 30.36
CA LYS A 140 -30.28 19.76 31.62
C LYS A 140 -29.27 18.60 31.51
N LEU A 141 -28.25 18.70 32.34
CA LEU A 141 -27.17 17.75 32.58
C LEU A 141 -27.73 16.42 33.12
N SER A 142 -27.44 15.31 32.45
CA SER A 142 -27.44 13.97 33.06
C SER A 142 -26.38 13.11 32.35
N LEU A 143 -25.38 12.66 33.11
CA LEU A 143 -24.36 11.71 32.66
C LEU A 143 -25.01 10.38 32.23
N ARG A 144 -24.70 9.90 31.02
CA ARG A 144 -24.65 8.47 30.61
C ARG A 144 -24.04 8.35 29.19
N PRO A 145 -23.15 7.37 28.91
CA PRO A 145 -22.53 7.23 27.59
C PRO A 145 -23.50 6.55 26.60
N LYS A 146 -23.70 7.16 25.42
CA LYS A 146 -24.61 6.62 24.39
C LYS A 146 -23.90 5.59 23.52
N PHE A 147 -24.34 4.33 23.68
CA PHE A 147 -24.15 3.22 22.76
C PHE A 147 -24.90 3.47 21.43
N TRP A 148 -24.45 2.77 20.38
CA TRP A 148 -24.86 2.90 18.97
C TRP A 148 -26.38 2.99 18.73
N LYS A 149 -26.85 3.98 17.96
CA LYS A 149 -28.23 4.04 17.45
C LYS A 149 -28.34 3.36 16.09
N LYS A 150 -29.12 2.27 16.04
CA LYS A 150 -29.60 1.64 14.81
C LYS A 150 -30.98 2.23 14.44
N LYS A 151 -31.17 2.63 13.18
CA LYS A 151 -32.47 3.02 12.58
C LYS A 151 -33.47 1.87 12.71
N ARG A 152 -34.71 2.14 13.11
CA ARG A 152 -35.89 1.32 12.78
C ARG A 152 -37.10 2.19 12.54
N GLY A 153 -37.83 1.84 11.47
CA GLY A 153 -38.99 2.56 10.94
C GLY A 153 -40.29 2.29 11.67
N SER A 154 -41.23 3.18 11.37
CA SER A 154 -42.62 3.31 11.82
C SER A 154 -43.50 2.07 11.65
N LYS A 155 -44.36 1.78 12.64
CA LYS A 155 -45.80 1.48 12.44
C LYS A 155 -46.61 1.66 13.75
N ARG A 156 -47.89 1.96 13.57
CA ARG A 156 -48.87 2.65 14.44
C ARG A 156 -49.59 1.77 15.49
N SER A 157 -49.78 2.37 16.67
CA SER A 157 -50.92 2.43 17.64
C SER A 157 -52.15 1.49 17.61
N ALA A 158 -52.57 1.04 18.81
CA ALA A 158 -53.93 1.10 19.43
C ALA A 158 -53.87 0.53 20.88
N ASP A 159 -53.96 1.34 21.95
CA ASP A 159 -55.10 1.65 22.87
C ASP A 159 -55.49 0.55 23.90
N VAL A 160 -55.12 0.64 25.21
CA VAL A 160 -55.89 1.11 26.43
C VAL A 160 -56.27 -0.09 27.36
N PRO A 161 -56.44 -0.02 28.71
CA PRO A 161 -55.86 0.79 29.79
C PRO A 161 -55.16 -0.02 30.92
N VAL A 162 -54.53 0.74 31.81
CA VAL A 162 -53.89 0.38 33.09
C VAL A 162 -54.87 -0.20 34.12
N HIS A 163 -54.53 -1.34 34.74
CA HIS A 163 -54.93 -1.67 36.11
C HIS A 163 -53.68 -1.96 36.96
N LYS A 164 -53.61 -1.27 38.10
CA LYS A 164 -52.62 -1.36 39.17
C LYS A 164 -52.36 -2.80 39.60
N LEU A 165 -51.10 -3.22 39.59
CA LEU A 165 -50.53 -4.02 40.67
C LEU A 165 -49.14 -3.46 40.98
N GLU A 166 -49.06 -2.67 42.05
CA GLU A 166 -47.80 -2.37 42.74
C GLU A 166 -47.25 -3.67 43.31
N GLY A 167 -45.98 -3.95 43.00
CA GLY A 167 -45.24 -5.10 43.51
C GLY A 167 -44.60 -5.91 42.40
N ILE A 168 -43.50 -5.40 41.83
CA ILE A 168 -42.29 -6.07 41.30
C ILE A 168 -41.46 -4.92 40.66
N GLU A 169 -40.83 -4.07 41.47
CA GLU A 169 -39.82 -3.11 40.97
C GLU A 169 -38.40 -3.42 41.48
N GLU A 170 -38.24 -4.29 42.49
CA GLU A 170 -36.90 -4.72 42.95
C GLU A 170 -36.30 -5.88 42.12
N GLY A 171 -37.05 -6.45 41.17
CA GLY A 171 -36.57 -7.53 40.29
C GLY A 171 -36.05 -7.08 38.92
N VAL A 172 -36.36 -5.85 38.48
CA VAL A 172 -36.14 -5.43 37.08
C VAL A 172 -34.78 -4.75 36.87
N GLU A 173 -34.25 -4.05 37.87
CA GLU A 173 -32.90 -3.46 37.80
C GLU A 173 -31.78 -4.53 37.81
N GLY A 174 -32.00 -5.64 38.52
CA GLY A 174 -31.11 -6.81 38.50
C GLY A 174 -31.08 -7.49 37.12
N ILE A 175 -32.25 -7.67 36.49
CA ILE A 175 -32.37 -8.34 35.19
C ILE A 175 -31.81 -7.47 34.05
N GLU A 176 -31.97 -6.14 34.08
CA GLU A 176 -31.35 -5.26 33.07
C GLU A 176 -29.83 -5.17 33.24
N SER A 177 -29.33 -5.14 34.48
CA SER A 177 -27.90 -5.19 34.80
C SER A 177 -27.28 -6.51 34.35
N GLU A 178 -27.89 -7.65 34.69
CA GLU A 178 -27.47 -9.00 34.28
C GLU A 178 -27.58 -9.19 32.78
N ARG A 179 -28.63 -8.67 32.13
CA ARG A 179 -28.76 -8.71 30.67
C ARG A 179 -27.71 -7.83 30.00
N SER A 180 -27.32 -6.70 30.60
CA SER A 180 -26.26 -5.84 30.08
C SER A 180 -24.86 -6.45 30.27
N ALA A 181 -24.59 -7.10 31.40
CA ALA A 181 -23.37 -7.83 31.69
C ALA A 181 -23.25 -9.10 30.82
N SER A 182 -24.34 -9.85 30.66
CA SER A 182 -24.45 -10.99 29.76
C SER A 182 -24.28 -10.59 28.30
N MET A 183 -24.86 -9.47 27.87
CA MET A 183 -24.65 -8.91 26.52
C MET A 183 -23.20 -8.42 26.33
N SER A 184 -22.59 -7.84 27.36
CA SER A 184 -21.18 -7.44 27.34
C SER A 184 -20.26 -8.66 27.20
N GLN A 185 -20.51 -9.72 27.96
CA GLN A 185 -19.73 -10.96 27.90
C GLN A 185 -19.89 -11.67 26.55
N LYS A 186 -21.11 -11.78 26.02
CA LYS A 186 -21.35 -12.30 24.66
C LYS A 186 -20.64 -11.47 23.58
N ASN A 187 -20.53 -10.16 23.75
CA ASN A 187 -19.77 -9.32 22.83
C ASN A 187 -18.27 -9.61 22.90
N PHE A 188 -17.71 -9.82 24.09
CA PHE A 188 -16.31 -10.23 24.26
C PHE A 188 -16.03 -11.62 23.69
N GLU A 189 -16.93 -12.58 23.90
CA GLU A 189 -16.81 -13.92 23.32
C GLU A 189 -16.86 -13.89 21.79
N LYS A 190 -17.77 -13.09 21.23
CA LYS A 190 -17.81 -12.85 19.78
C LYS A 190 -16.55 -12.15 19.29
N LYS A 191 -16.01 -11.21 20.05
CA LYS A 191 -14.83 -10.44 19.66
C LYS A 191 -13.56 -11.29 19.71
N PHE A 192 -13.30 -11.93 20.85
CA PHE A 192 -12.02 -12.57 21.17
C PHE A 192 -12.03 -14.09 21.09
N GLY A 193 -13.19 -14.73 21.12
CA GLY A 193 -13.33 -16.19 21.16
C GLY A 193 -13.88 -16.70 22.49
N GLN A 194 -14.06 -18.02 22.60
CA GLN A 194 -14.80 -18.66 23.70
C GLN A 194 -14.01 -18.81 25.01
N SER A 195 -12.70 -18.52 25.01
CA SER A 195 -11.85 -18.71 26.20
C SER A 195 -12.04 -17.56 27.20
N PRO A 196 -12.57 -17.84 28.41
CA PRO A 196 -12.70 -16.81 29.44
C PRO A 196 -11.33 -16.38 29.98
N VAL A 197 -10.35 -17.29 30.02
CA VAL A 197 -8.98 -17.01 30.46
C VAL A 197 -8.29 -16.04 29.52
N PHE A 198 -8.42 -16.26 28.20
CA PHE A 198 -7.88 -15.35 27.20
C PHE A 198 -8.56 -13.98 27.27
N ILE A 199 -9.89 -13.93 27.34
CA ILE A 199 -10.63 -12.67 27.48
C ILE A 199 -10.14 -11.89 28.70
N ALA A 200 -10.05 -12.54 29.87
CA ALA A 200 -9.57 -11.91 31.09
C ALA A 200 -8.14 -11.37 30.94
N SER A 201 -7.25 -12.13 30.29
CA SER A 201 -5.89 -11.71 29.99
C SER A 201 -5.84 -10.44 29.11
N THR A 202 -6.76 -10.30 28.14
CA THR A 202 -6.80 -9.11 27.27
C THR A 202 -7.16 -7.82 28.01
N LEU A 203 -7.87 -7.91 29.14
CA LEU A 203 -8.29 -6.76 29.94
C LEU A 203 -7.15 -6.22 30.83
N LEU A 204 -6.04 -6.95 30.96
CA LEU A 204 -4.87 -6.53 31.72
C LEU A 204 -3.97 -5.62 30.87
N GLU A 205 -4.12 -4.31 30.99
CA GLU A 205 -3.31 -3.33 30.22
C GLU A 205 -1.80 -3.45 30.48
N LYS A 206 -1.40 -3.74 31.73
CA LYS A 206 0.01 -3.92 32.11
C LYS A 206 0.57 -5.30 31.74
N GLY A 207 -0.26 -6.19 31.22
CA GLY A 207 0.12 -7.57 30.93
C GLY A 207 0.32 -8.42 32.17
N GLY A 208 1.03 -9.54 31.97
CA GLY A 208 1.29 -10.55 33.00
C GLY A 208 0.20 -11.61 33.13
N VAL A 209 0.50 -12.63 33.92
CA VAL A 209 -0.38 -13.76 34.21
C VAL A 209 -0.80 -13.69 35.68
N PRO A 210 -2.05 -14.05 36.04
CA PRO A 210 -2.48 -14.07 37.43
C PRO A 210 -1.55 -14.95 38.30
N PRO A 211 -1.17 -14.50 39.52
CA PRO A 211 -0.20 -15.20 40.37
C PRO A 211 -0.65 -16.62 40.78
N ASN A 212 -1.94 -16.91 40.74
CA ASN A 212 -2.53 -18.18 41.15
C ASN A 212 -2.72 -19.18 39.98
N ALA A 213 -2.20 -18.89 38.78
CA ALA A 213 -2.37 -19.76 37.62
C ALA A 213 -1.38 -20.94 37.65
N SER A 214 -1.88 -22.19 37.58
CA SER A 214 -1.00 -23.35 37.52
C SER A 214 -0.44 -23.56 36.10
N PRO A 215 0.83 -23.96 35.92
CA PRO A 215 1.41 -24.18 34.60
C PRO A 215 0.62 -25.17 33.74
N ALA A 216 0.10 -26.24 34.35
CA ALA A 216 -0.72 -27.23 33.66
C ALA A 216 -2.06 -26.65 33.13
N SER A 217 -2.69 -25.77 33.91
CA SER A 217 -3.92 -25.09 33.47
C SER A 217 -3.65 -24.12 32.32
N LEU A 218 -2.56 -23.35 32.39
CA LEU A 218 -2.14 -22.44 31.33
C LEU A 218 -1.80 -23.19 30.04
N LEU A 219 -1.14 -24.35 30.14
CA LEU A 219 -0.82 -25.17 28.97
C LEU A 219 -2.08 -25.74 28.31
N LYS A 220 -3.03 -26.26 29.11
CA LYS A 220 -4.32 -26.73 28.60
C LYS A 220 -5.08 -25.62 27.88
N GLU A 221 -5.08 -24.42 28.45
CA GLU A 221 -5.72 -23.25 27.87
C GLU A 221 -5.00 -22.76 26.60
N ALA A 222 -3.67 -22.76 26.61
CA ALA A 222 -2.83 -22.44 25.46
C ALA A 222 -3.14 -23.35 24.27
N ILE A 223 -3.33 -24.66 24.49
CA ILE A 223 -3.75 -25.62 23.46
C ILE A 223 -5.16 -25.32 22.96
N HIS A 224 -6.09 -24.92 23.84
CA HIS A 224 -7.44 -24.58 23.45
C HIS A 224 -7.49 -23.34 22.52
N VAL A 225 -6.77 -22.27 22.85
CA VAL A 225 -6.81 -21.01 22.07
C VAL A 225 -6.11 -21.08 20.70
N ILE A 226 -5.35 -22.14 20.43
CA ILE A 226 -4.72 -22.40 19.12
C ILE A 226 -5.45 -23.49 18.33
N SER A 227 -6.58 -23.98 18.82
CA SER A 227 -7.39 -24.96 18.11
C SER A 227 -7.91 -24.41 16.78
N CYS A 228 -8.08 -25.30 15.79
CA CYS A 228 -8.47 -24.94 14.43
C CYS A 228 -9.81 -24.18 14.36
N GLY A 229 -10.81 -24.58 15.16
CA GLY A 229 -12.14 -23.96 15.18
C GLY A 229 -12.26 -22.71 16.04
N TYR A 230 -11.16 -22.22 16.64
CA TYR A 230 -11.22 -21.08 17.56
C TYR A 230 -11.66 -19.77 16.86
N GLU A 231 -11.34 -19.64 15.57
CA GLU A 231 -11.57 -18.41 14.81
C GLU A 231 -12.94 -18.35 14.11
N ASP A 232 -13.66 -19.48 14.00
CA ASP A 232 -14.87 -19.60 13.17
C ASP A 232 -15.96 -18.59 13.55
N LYS A 233 -16.19 -18.44 14.85
CA LYS A 233 -17.27 -17.61 15.41
C LYS A 233 -16.78 -16.28 16.00
N SER A 234 -15.50 -15.96 15.79
CA SER A 234 -14.90 -14.73 16.33
C SER A 234 -14.58 -13.71 15.25
N ASP A 235 -14.19 -12.51 15.71
CA ASP A 235 -13.77 -11.40 14.87
C ASP A 235 -12.25 -11.42 14.54
N TRP A 236 -11.54 -12.50 14.92
CA TRP A 236 -10.14 -12.72 14.55
C TRP A 236 -9.95 -12.73 13.04
N GLY A 237 -8.93 -12.00 12.57
CA GLY A 237 -8.62 -11.83 11.16
C GLY A 237 -9.60 -10.94 10.38
N LYS A 238 -10.83 -10.75 10.86
CA LYS A 238 -11.82 -9.88 10.22
C LYS A 238 -11.65 -8.42 10.67
N GLU A 239 -11.55 -8.23 11.98
CA GLU A 239 -11.45 -6.91 12.62
C GLU A 239 -10.26 -6.82 13.59
N ILE A 240 -9.68 -7.95 14.00
CA ILE A 240 -8.70 -8.04 15.10
C ILE A 240 -7.50 -8.87 14.66
N GLY A 241 -6.32 -8.50 15.16
CA GLY A 241 -5.06 -9.12 14.78
C GLY A 241 -4.64 -8.70 13.37
N TRP A 242 -3.90 -9.58 12.70
CA TRP A 242 -3.56 -9.46 11.29
C TRP A 242 -4.80 -9.73 10.45
N ILE A 243 -5.11 -8.83 9.53
CA ILE A 243 -6.35 -8.83 8.74
C ILE A 243 -6.26 -9.80 7.57
N TYR A 244 -7.25 -10.68 7.43
CA TYR A 244 -7.31 -11.69 6.37
C TYR A 244 -7.88 -11.11 5.06
N GLY A 245 -7.60 -11.79 3.95
CA GLY A 245 -8.24 -11.54 2.66
C GLY A 245 -7.40 -10.75 1.64
N SER A 246 -6.13 -10.47 1.95
CA SER A 246 -5.17 -9.97 0.96
C SER A 246 -3.81 -10.65 1.15
N VAL A 247 -3.07 -10.83 0.05
CA VAL A 247 -1.67 -11.29 0.06
C VAL A 247 -0.73 -10.28 0.74
N THR A 248 -1.13 -9.02 0.85
CA THR A 248 -0.40 -7.96 1.58
C THR A 248 -1.17 -7.58 2.84
N GLU A 249 -1.29 -8.53 3.77
CA GLU A 249 -2.01 -8.30 5.04
C GLU A 249 -1.30 -7.29 5.95
N ASP A 250 0.00 -7.08 5.74
CA ASP A 250 0.84 -6.14 6.47
C ASP A 250 0.32 -4.70 6.36
N ILE A 251 0.27 -4.15 5.16
CA ILE A 251 -0.22 -2.79 4.93
C ILE A 251 -1.68 -2.64 5.35
N LEU A 252 -2.50 -3.66 5.11
CA LEU A 252 -3.92 -3.66 5.49
C LEU A 252 -4.11 -3.61 7.02
N THR A 253 -3.29 -4.36 7.76
CA THR A 253 -3.31 -4.37 9.23
C THR A 253 -2.90 -3.00 9.77
N GLY A 254 -1.81 -2.41 9.25
CA GLY A 254 -1.38 -1.05 9.62
C GLY A 254 -2.45 0.00 9.32
N PHE A 255 -3.02 -0.03 8.11
CA PHE A 255 -4.11 0.85 7.69
C PHE A 255 -5.31 0.78 8.63
N LYS A 256 -5.73 -0.43 9.01
CA LYS A 256 -6.85 -0.65 9.91
C LYS A 256 -6.61 -0.04 11.30
N MET A 257 -5.40 -0.13 11.82
CA MET A 257 -5.00 0.49 13.09
C MET A 257 -5.01 2.02 12.99
N HIS A 258 -4.44 2.58 11.92
CA HIS A 258 -4.44 4.03 11.68
C HIS A 258 -5.85 4.60 11.47
N VAL A 259 -6.76 3.86 10.83
CA VAL A 259 -8.17 4.24 10.70
C VAL A 259 -8.84 4.41 12.06
N ARG A 260 -8.47 3.61 13.06
CA ARG A 260 -8.95 3.78 14.45
C ARG A 260 -8.35 5.01 15.16
N GLY A 261 -7.37 5.67 14.57
CA GLY A 261 -6.71 6.86 15.10
C GLY A 261 -5.42 6.58 15.87
N TRP A 262 -4.89 5.36 15.78
CA TRP A 262 -3.55 5.06 16.30
C TRP A 262 -2.47 5.75 15.45
N ARG A 263 -1.32 6.01 16.07
CA ARG A 263 -0.13 6.57 15.43
C ARG A 263 0.97 5.50 15.40
N SER A 264 1.74 5.40 14.32
CA SER A 264 3.00 4.63 14.31
C SER A 264 4.21 5.55 14.37
N VAL A 265 5.38 4.97 14.65
CA VAL A 265 6.66 5.69 14.68
C VAL A 265 7.67 4.99 13.78
N TYR A 266 8.46 5.76 13.05
CA TYR A 266 9.58 5.26 12.28
C TYR A 266 10.91 5.49 13.00
N CYS A 267 11.58 4.40 13.40
CA CYS A 267 12.85 4.48 14.14
C CYS A 267 14.02 4.04 13.27
N MET A 268 14.93 4.98 12.97
CA MET A 268 16.14 4.74 12.17
C MET A 268 17.41 4.93 13.02
N PRO A 269 17.88 3.90 13.73
CA PRO A 269 19.15 3.95 14.45
C PRO A 269 20.35 4.01 13.50
N GLN A 270 21.47 4.57 13.99
CA GLN A 270 22.73 4.65 13.23
C GLN A 270 23.22 3.27 12.76
N ARG A 271 23.14 2.27 13.64
CA ARG A 271 23.36 0.87 13.26
C ARG A 271 22.01 0.26 12.89
N PRO A 272 21.83 -0.32 11.69
CA PRO A 272 20.60 -0.99 11.31
C PRO A 272 20.13 -1.96 12.40
N ALA A 273 18.91 -1.77 12.89
CA ALA A 273 18.36 -2.58 13.97
C ALA A 273 18.17 -4.04 13.56
N PHE A 274 17.63 -4.22 12.36
CA PHE A 274 17.34 -5.50 11.76
C PHE A 274 18.02 -5.58 10.40
N LYS A 275 18.55 -6.76 10.09
CA LYS A 275 19.13 -7.08 8.78
C LYS A 275 18.55 -8.40 8.30
N GLY A 276 18.44 -8.57 6.99
CA GLY A 276 18.00 -9.84 6.41
C GLY A 276 18.65 -10.16 5.07
N SER A 277 18.25 -11.27 4.45
CA SER A 277 18.76 -11.69 3.14
C SER A 277 17.91 -11.11 2.01
N ALA A 278 18.56 -10.48 1.02
CA ALA A 278 17.89 -9.97 -0.19
C ALA A 278 17.78 -11.05 -1.29
N PRO A 279 16.79 -10.95 -2.20
CA PRO A 279 16.77 -11.74 -3.42
C PRO A 279 18.04 -11.49 -4.27
N ILE A 280 18.68 -12.55 -4.72
CA ILE A 280 20.00 -12.49 -5.38
C ILE A 280 19.85 -12.21 -6.89
N ASN A 281 18.77 -12.70 -7.53
CA ASN A 281 18.52 -12.53 -8.96
C ASN A 281 17.27 -11.67 -9.25
N LEU A 282 17.21 -11.15 -10.48
CA LEU A 282 16.14 -10.26 -10.94
C LEU A 282 14.76 -10.93 -10.90
N THR A 283 14.69 -12.21 -11.24
CA THR A 283 13.42 -12.93 -11.39
C THR A 283 12.74 -13.11 -10.04
N ASP A 284 13.47 -13.53 -9.02
CA ASP A 284 12.94 -13.63 -7.65
C ASP A 284 12.52 -12.25 -7.12
N ARG A 285 13.29 -11.21 -7.45
CA ARG A 285 12.93 -9.83 -7.11
C ARG A 285 11.63 -9.37 -7.82
N LEU A 286 11.43 -9.71 -9.09
CA LEU A 286 10.21 -9.40 -9.81
C LEU A 286 9.00 -10.19 -9.30
N HIS A 287 9.17 -11.46 -8.92
CA HIS A 287 8.13 -12.23 -8.26
C HIS A 287 7.76 -11.65 -6.89
N GLN A 288 8.73 -11.12 -6.14
CA GLN A 288 8.44 -10.40 -4.90
C GLN A 288 7.60 -9.14 -5.16
N VAL A 289 7.97 -8.32 -6.14
CA VAL A 289 7.21 -7.11 -6.51
C VAL A 289 5.83 -7.45 -7.07
N LEU A 290 5.70 -8.55 -7.82
CA LEU A 290 4.43 -9.08 -8.30
C LEU A 290 3.48 -9.37 -7.14
N ARG A 291 3.96 -10.02 -6.07
CA ARG A 291 3.16 -10.31 -4.87
C ARG A 291 2.66 -9.04 -4.18
N TRP A 292 3.53 -8.03 -4.05
CA TRP A 292 3.15 -6.74 -3.48
C TRP A 292 2.09 -6.03 -4.33
N ALA A 293 2.28 -6.00 -5.64
CA ALA A 293 1.33 -5.38 -6.55
C ALA A 293 -0.02 -6.11 -6.55
N LEU A 294 -0.01 -7.45 -6.51
CA LEU A 294 -1.23 -8.25 -6.47
C LEU A 294 -2.02 -8.00 -5.19
N GLY A 295 -1.36 -8.02 -4.02
CA GLY A 295 -2.03 -7.70 -2.75
C GLY A 295 -2.59 -6.27 -2.71
N SER A 296 -1.86 -5.30 -3.27
CA SER A 296 -2.32 -3.92 -3.43
C SER A 296 -3.61 -3.83 -4.27
N VAL A 297 -3.68 -4.57 -5.39
CA VAL A 297 -4.88 -4.63 -6.25
C VAL A 297 -6.06 -5.32 -5.53
N GLU A 298 -5.79 -6.38 -4.76
CA GLU A 298 -6.82 -7.02 -3.93
C GLU A 298 -7.39 -6.04 -2.89
N ILE A 299 -6.52 -5.29 -2.19
CA ILE A 299 -6.97 -4.28 -1.22
C ILE A 299 -7.81 -3.20 -1.90
N PHE A 300 -7.37 -2.71 -3.07
CA PHE A 300 -8.11 -1.72 -3.85
C PHE A 300 -9.52 -2.20 -4.20
N LEU A 301 -9.69 -3.45 -4.60
CA LEU A 301 -10.98 -4.03 -4.97
C LEU A 301 -11.77 -4.56 -3.76
N SER A 302 -11.16 -4.60 -2.58
CA SER A 302 -11.81 -5.07 -1.35
C SER A 302 -12.69 -3.99 -0.69
N ARG A 303 -13.42 -4.41 0.35
CA ARG A 303 -14.14 -3.49 1.25
C ARG A 303 -13.23 -2.46 1.93
N HIS A 304 -11.94 -2.76 2.08
CA HIS A 304 -10.98 -1.96 2.84
C HIS A 304 -10.22 -0.92 2.00
N CYS A 305 -10.69 -0.59 0.79
CA CYS A 305 -10.04 0.43 -0.03
C CYS A 305 -10.04 1.82 0.64
N PRO A 306 -8.89 2.51 0.74
CA PRO A 306 -8.78 3.83 1.36
C PRO A 306 -9.66 4.94 0.74
N ILE A 307 -10.12 4.75 -0.50
CA ILE A 307 -10.96 5.70 -1.24
C ILE A 307 -12.37 5.79 -0.66
N TRP A 308 -12.94 4.70 -0.14
CA TRP A 308 -14.30 4.69 0.44
C TRP A 308 -14.36 4.18 1.88
N TYR A 309 -13.32 3.50 2.37
CA TYR A 309 -13.30 2.93 3.71
C TYR A 309 -12.84 3.92 4.78
N GLY A 310 -13.44 3.85 5.97
CA GLY A 310 -12.94 4.54 7.16
C GLY A 310 -13.06 6.06 7.12
N TYR A 311 -14.07 6.63 6.45
CA TYR A 311 -14.35 8.07 6.52
C TYR A 311 -14.95 8.47 7.87
N GLY A 312 -14.61 9.67 8.35
CA GLY A 312 -15.08 10.18 9.64
C GLY A 312 -14.41 9.55 10.87
N THR A 313 -13.27 8.87 10.67
CA THR A 313 -12.49 8.22 11.74
C THR A 313 -11.19 8.98 12.03
N GLY A 314 -10.25 8.35 12.75
CA GLY A 314 -9.00 8.98 13.18
C GLY A 314 -7.89 9.09 12.12
N LEU A 315 -8.13 8.71 10.86
CA LEU A 315 -7.13 8.80 9.79
C LEU A 315 -7.00 10.23 9.26
N LYS A 316 -5.79 10.79 9.28
CA LYS A 316 -5.50 12.12 8.72
C LYS A 316 -5.69 12.12 7.20
N TRP A 317 -6.07 13.26 6.63
CA TRP A 317 -6.36 13.37 5.20
C TRP A 317 -5.11 13.11 4.33
N LEU A 318 -3.95 13.62 4.73
CA LEU A 318 -2.70 13.43 3.98
C LEU A 318 -2.19 11.99 4.12
N GLU A 319 -2.40 11.37 5.30
CA GLU A 319 -2.14 9.93 5.50
C GLU A 319 -3.05 9.07 4.61
N ARG A 320 -4.33 9.45 4.48
CA ARG A 320 -5.25 8.78 3.56
C ARG A 320 -4.75 8.88 2.12
N LEU A 321 -4.27 10.06 1.70
CA LEU A 321 -3.70 10.24 0.36
C LEU A 321 -2.47 9.34 0.15
N ALA A 322 -1.60 9.23 1.16
CA ALA A 322 -0.47 8.30 1.14
C ALA A 322 -0.92 6.84 0.98
N TYR A 323 -1.92 6.40 1.76
CA TYR A 323 -2.50 5.07 1.60
C TYR A 323 -3.15 4.86 0.23
N ILE A 324 -3.86 5.85 -0.31
CA ILE A 324 -4.41 5.76 -1.68
C ILE A 324 -3.27 5.55 -2.67
N ASN A 325 -2.20 6.37 -2.61
CA ASN A 325 -1.03 6.22 -3.47
C ASN A 325 -0.41 4.82 -3.38
N THR A 326 -0.18 4.31 -2.17
CA THR A 326 0.39 2.96 -1.95
C THR A 326 -0.55 1.82 -2.34
N ILE A 327 -1.85 2.05 -2.50
CA ILE A 327 -2.81 1.02 -2.93
C ILE A 327 -3.04 1.06 -4.46
N VAL A 328 -3.00 2.24 -5.07
CA VAL A 328 -3.26 2.41 -6.51
C VAL A 328 -2.00 2.38 -7.38
N TYR A 329 -0.80 2.33 -6.82
CA TYR A 329 0.44 2.38 -7.61
C TYR A 329 0.54 1.33 -8.73
N PRO A 330 0.01 0.09 -8.64
CA PRO A 330 0.14 -0.86 -9.75
C PRO A 330 -0.61 -0.40 -11.00
N TRP A 331 -1.68 0.40 -10.82
CA TRP A 331 -2.52 0.92 -11.91
C TRP A 331 -1.78 1.87 -12.84
N THR A 332 -0.67 2.47 -12.38
CA THR A 332 0.17 3.32 -13.22
C THR A 332 0.92 2.53 -14.30
N SER A 333 0.95 1.19 -14.22
CA SER A 333 1.58 0.34 -15.24
C SER A 333 0.91 0.43 -16.61
N LEU A 334 -0.42 0.60 -16.67
CA LEU A 334 -1.15 0.73 -17.94
C LEU A 334 -0.75 1.98 -18.74
N PRO A 335 -0.85 3.21 -18.17
CA PRO A 335 -0.38 4.39 -18.88
C PRO A 335 1.13 4.37 -19.11
N LEU A 336 1.92 3.78 -18.21
CA LEU A 336 3.38 3.65 -18.39
C LEU A 336 3.73 2.75 -19.58
N LEU A 337 3.07 1.59 -19.73
CA LEU A 337 3.28 0.70 -20.87
C LEU A 337 2.96 1.40 -22.19
N ALA A 338 1.84 2.14 -22.24
CA ALA A 338 1.48 2.93 -23.40
C ALA A 338 2.55 3.99 -23.68
N TYR A 339 2.92 4.77 -22.66
CA TYR A 339 3.94 5.82 -22.76
C TYR A 339 5.29 5.30 -23.27
N CYS A 340 5.79 4.16 -22.76
CA CYS A 340 7.05 3.55 -23.21
C CYS A 340 6.98 2.98 -24.64
N SER A 341 5.78 2.71 -25.16
CA SER A 341 5.57 2.22 -26.53
C SER A 341 5.48 3.36 -27.55
N LEU A 342 5.04 4.55 -27.14
CA LEU A 342 4.81 5.69 -28.04
C LEU A 342 6.04 6.12 -28.85
N PRO A 343 7.27 6.20 -28.29
CA PRO A 343 8.43 6.63 -29.05
C PRO A 343 8.76 5.71 -30.22
N ALA A 344 8.71 4.38 -30.00
CA ALA A 344 8.90 3.38 -31.04
C ALA A 344 7.86 3.54 -32.17
N VAL A 345 6.59 3.73 -31.81
CA VAL A 345 5.51 3.96 -32.77
C VAL A 345 5.71 5.25 -33.56
N CYS A 346 6.15 6.34 -32.92
CA CYS A 346 6.42 7.63 -33.58
C CYS A 346 7.59 7.54 -34.57
N LEU A 347 8.59 6.73 -34.26
CA LEU A 347 9.74 6.48 -35.12
C LEU A 347 9.35 5.61 -36.33
N LEU A 348 8.59 4.53 -36.11
CA LEU A 348 8.18 3.60 -37.17
C LEU A 348 7.09 4.16 -38.10
N SER A 349 6.15 4.95 -37.57
CA SER A 349 5.05 5.50 -38.36
C SER A 349 5.35 6.84 -39.03
N GLY A 350 6.49 7.46 -38.72
CA GLY A 350 6.84 8.81 -39.17
C GLY A 350 6.00 9.93 -38.54
N LYS A 351 4.87 9.64 -37.89
CA LYS A 351 4.00 10.64 -37.25
C LYS A 351 4.54 11.03 -35.87
N PHE A 352 4.62 12.32 -35.60
CA PHE A 352 4.97 12.83 -34.27
C PHE A 352 3.69 13.23 -33.53
N ILE A 353 3.52 12.71 -32.31
CA ILE A 353 2.30 12.92 -31.52
C ILE A 353 2.20 14.36 -31.01
N VAL A 354 3.35 14.99 -30.75
CA VAL A 354 3.42 16.40 -30.34
C VAL A 354 3.55 17.25 -31.61
N PRO A 355 2.74 18.31 -31.80
CA PRO A 355 2.95 19.25 -32.90
C PRO A 355 4.32 19.94 -32.77
N THR A 356 4.78 20.61 -33.83
CA THR A 356 6.00 21.42 -33.76
C THR A 356 5.91 22.40 -32.60
N ILE A 357 6.85 22.29 -31.66
CA ILE A 357 6.87 23.06 -30.41
C ILE A 357 7.20 24.51 -30.77
N ASP A 358 6.30 25.44 -30.48
CA ASP A 358 6.56 26.88 -30.64
C ASP A 358 7.46 27.40 -29.52
N SER A 359 7.89 28.67 -29.61
CA SER A 359 8.77 29.27 -28.59
C SER A 359 8.15 29.23 -27.19
N TYR A 360 6.83 29.39 -27.08
CA TYR A 360 6.13 29.38 -25.80
C TYR A 360 6.05 27.97 -25.18
N ALA A 361 5.66 26.96 -25.96
CA ALA A 361 5.67 25.58 -25.52
C ALA A 361 7.08 25.10 -25.17
N SER A 362 8.10 25.56 -25.90
CA SER A 362 9.50 25.24 -25.59
C SER A 362 9.90 25.74 -24.19
N LEU A 363 9.48 26.94 -23.80
CA LEU A 363 9.72 27.48 -22.46
C LEU A 363 9.03 26.63 -21.37
N TRP A 364 7.80 26.18 -21.60
CA TRP A 364 7.10 25.27 -20.67
C TRP A 364 7.81 23.93 -20.52
N PHE A 365 8.27 23.33 -21.63
CA PHE A 365 9.05 22.09 -21.58
C PHE A 365 10.34 22.28 -20.78
N ILE A 366 11.12 23.33 -21.06
CA ILE A 366 12.36 23.61 -20.34
C ILE A 366 12.08 23.85 -18.84
N SER A 367 11.07 24.67 -18.52
CA SER A 367 10.69 24.95 -17.14
C SER A 367 10.27 23.69 -16.38
N LEU A 368 9.55 22.78 -17.04
CA LEU A 368 9.16 21.49 -16.45
C LEU A 368 10.38 20.63 -16.15
N PHE A 369 11.28 20.45 -17.11
CA PHE A 369 12.51 19.66 -16.92
C PHE A 369 13.40 20.24 -15.82
N LEU A 370 13.58 21.57 -15.80
CA LEU A 370 14.33 22.25 -14.74
C LEU A 370 13.68 22.05 -13.38
N SER A 371 12.35 22.14 -13.29
CA SER A 371 11.61 21.90 -12.05
C SER A 371 11.79 20.47 -11.54
N ILE A 372 11.70 19.46 -12.42
CA ILE A 372 11.88 18.04 -12.06
C ILE A 372 13.30 17.80 -11.56
N ILE A 373 14.31 18.29 -12.28
CA ILE A 373 15.72 18.13 -11.90
C ILE A 373 16.01 18.85 -10.57
N ALA A 374 15.54 20.09 -10.40
CA ALA A 374 15.73 20.84 -9.17
C ALA A 374 15.06 20.14 -7.97
N THR A 375 13.86 19.60 -8.16
CA THR A 375 13.12 18.86 -7.12
C THR A 375 13.87 17.58 -6.74
N GLY A 376 14.35 16.81 -7.72
CA GLY A 376 15.15 15.61 -7.48
C GLY A 376 16.46 15.91 -6.72
N ILE A 377 17.18 16.98 -7.08
CA ILE A 377 18.40 17.40 -6.37
C ILE A 377 18.08 17.79 -4.92
N LEU A 378 17.00 18.54 -4.69
CA LEU A 378 16.58 18.90 -3.34
C LEU A 378 16.23 17.65 -2.52
N GLU A 379 15.53 16.69 -3.11
CA GLU A 379 15.14 15.43 -2.48
C GLU A 379 16.36 14.60 -2.05
N ILE A 380 17.31 14.44 -2.96
CA ILE A 380 18.58 13.74 -2.72
C ILE A 380 19.37 14.44 -1.61
N ARG A 381 19.41 15.78 -1.62
CA ARG A 381 20.20 16.57 -0.67
C ARG A 381 19.72 16.40 0.77
N TRP A 382 18.42 16.40 1.03
CA TRP A 382 17.92 16.28 2.40
C TRP A 382 17.94 14.83 2.90
N SER A 383 17.75 13.86 2.00
CA SER A 383 17.70 12.45 2.35
C SER A 383 19.07 11.82 2.55
N GLY A 384 20.11 12.36 1.90
CA GLY A 384 21.48 11.86 1.99
C GLY A 384 21.71 10.58 1.17
N ILE A 385 20.80 10.25 0.25
CA ILE A 385 20.89 9.11 -0.65
C ILE A 385 21.83 9.43 -1.82
N GLY A 386 22.51 8.43 -2.39
CA GLY A 386 23.31 8.61 -3.60
C GLY A 386 22.46 8.87 -4.84
N ILE A 387 22.91 9.74 -5.76
CA ILE A 387 22.19 10.00 -7.03
C ILE A 387 22.03 8.72 -7.88
N ASP A 388 23.00 7.82 -7.78
CA ASP A 388 23.02 6.53 -8.45
C ASP A 388 21.98 5.58 -7.85
N GLU A 389 21.76 5.58 -6.54
CA GLU A 389 20.67 4.84 -5.89
C GLU A 389 19.29 5.38 -6.28
N TRP A 390 19.14 6.71 -6.30
CA TRP A 390 17.90 7.37 -6.71
C TRP A 390 17.55 7.01 -8.16
N TRP A 391 18.51 7.11 -9.08
CA TRP A 391 18.32 6.73 -10.48
C TRP A 391 18.02 5.24 -10.67
N ARG A 392 18.74 4.36 -9.96
CA ARG A 392 18.47 2.89 -10.01
C ARG A 392 17.05 2.57 -9.54
N ASN A 393 16.53 3.28 -8.54
CA ASN A 393 15.16 3.11 -8.08
C ASN A 393 14.14 3.49 -9.17
N GLU A 394 14.36 4.60 -9.89
CA GLU A 394 13.52 4.99 -11.03
C GLU A 394 13.56 3.97 -12.17
N GLN A 395 14.75 3.46 -12.53
CA GLN A 395 14.89 2.40 -13.52
C GLN A 395 14.12 1.14 -13.09
N PHE A 396 14.24 0.74 -11.83
CA PHE A 396 13.55 -0.43 -11.30
C PHE A 396 12.04 -0.22 -11.23
N TRP A 397 11.56 0.99 -10.91
CA TRP A 397 10.14 1.35 -10.98
C TRP A 397 9.58 1.19 -12.40
N VAL A 398 10.30 1.65 -13.43
CA VAL A 398 9.89 1.45 -14.83
C VAL A 398 9.84 -0.03 -15.18
N ILE A 399 10.89 -0.79 -14.83
CA ILE A 399 10.97 -2.24 -15.11
C ILE A 399 9.81 -2.97 -14.41
N GLY A 400 9.59 -2.74 -13.11
CA GLY A 400 8.51 -3.33 -12.34
C GLY A 400 7.13 -2.92 -12.87
N GLY A 401 6.99 -1.66 -13.30
CA GLY A 401 5.79 -1.10 -13.91
C GLY A 401 5.38 -1.84 -15.18
N VAL A 402 6.29 -1.96 -16.15
CA VAL A 402 5.97 -2.61 -17.43
C VAL A 402 5.91 -4.14 -17.33
N SER A 403 6.39 -4.74 -16.23
CA SER A 403 6.34 -6.20 -15.98
C SER A 403 5.41 -6.59 -14.84
N ALA A 404 5.92 -6.69 -13.61
CA ALA A 404 5.26 -7.22 -12.44
C ALA A 404 3.93 -6.52 -12.13
N HIS A 405 3.88 -5.18 -12.19
CA HIS A 405 2.65 -4.44 -11.91
C HIS A 405 1.57 -4.71 -12.96
N LEU A 406 1.97 -4.76 -14.24
CA LEU A 406 1.06 -5.06 -15.35
C LEU A 406 0.43 -6.45 -15.18
N PHE A 407 1.25 -7.48 -14.91
CA PHE A 407 0.76 -8.84 -14.67
C PHE A 407 -0.12 -8.92 -13.41
N ALA A 408 0.29 -8.27 -12.32
CA ALA A 408 -0.50 -8.23 -11.08
C ALA A 408 -1.88 -7.61 -11.28
N LEU A 409 -2.02 -6.55 -12.09
CA LEU A 409 -3.32 -5.96 -12.40
C LEU A 409 -4.24 -6.96 -13.09
N PHE A 410 -3.77 -7.62 -14.14
CA PHE A 410 -4.58 -8.60 -14.86
C PHE A 410 -4.93 -9.81 -13.97
N GLN A 411 -3.96 -10.33 -13.21
CA GLN A 411 -4.19 -11.43 -12.28
C GLN A 411 -5.18 -11.04 -11.17
N GLY A 412 -5.00 -9.88 -10.54
CA GLY A 412 -5.88 -9.39 -9.47
C GLY A 412 -7.30 -9.13 -9.96
N LEU A 413 -7.47 -8.56 -11.16
CA LEU A 413 -8.78 -8.37 -11.78
C LEU A 413 -9.45 -9.72 -12.09
N LEU A 414 -8.73 -10.68 -12.66
CA LEU A 414 -9.25 -12.02 -12.92
C LEU A 414 -9.65 -12.73 -11.62
N LYS A 415 -8.84 -12.63 -10.58
CA LYS A 415 -9.13 -13.25 -9.27
C LYS A 415 -10.40 -12.67 -8.66
N VAL A 416 -10.54 -11.35 -8.61
CA VAL A 416 -11.70 -10.70 -7.98
C VAL A 416 -12.98 -10.84 -8.81
N LEU A 417 -12.89 -10.74 -10.14
CA LEU A 417 -14.06 -10.79 -11.02
C LEU A 417 -14.50 -12.22 -11.36
N ALA A 418 -13.55 -13.16 -11.52
CA ALA A 418 -13.84 -14.53 -11.94
C ALA A 418 -13.68 -15.56 -10.83
N GLY A 419 -13.23 -15.17 -9.62
CA GLY A 419 -13.06 -16.08 -8.49
C GLY A 419 -11.97 -17.14 -8.68
N ILE A 420 -11.06 -16.94 -9.65
CA ILE A 420 -9.99 -17.89 -9.96
C ILE A 420 -8.85 -17.69 -8.95
N ASP A 421 -8.63 -18.68 -8.10
CA ASP A 421 -7.50 -18.69 -7.18
C ASP A 421 -6.18 -18.81 -7.94
N THR A 422 -5.38 -17.75 -7.91
CA THR A 422 -4.02 -17.76 -8.47
C THR A 422 -3.10 -18.54 -7.55
N SER A 423 -2.50 -19.62 -8.05
CA SER A 423 -1.51 -20.40 -7.30
C SER A 423 -0.29 -19.55 -6.98
N PHE A 424 0.11 -19.58 -5.70
CA PHE A 424 1.17 -18.77 -5.14
C PHE A 424 2.48 -19.56 -5.10
N THR A 425 3.56 -19.01 -5.66
CA THR A 425 4.91 -19.51 -5.44
C THR A 425 5.66 -18.60 -4.46
N VAL A 426 6.10 -19.18 -3.34
CA VAL A 426 7.01 -18.52 -2.39
C VAL A 426 8.35 -18.34 -3.09
N THR A 427 8.89 -17.12 -3.12
CA THR A 427 10.25 -16.85 -3.58
C THR A 427 11.26 -17.47 -2.62
N SER A 428 12.09 -18.41 -3.08
CA SER A 428 13.21 -18.94 -2.30
C SER A 428 14.24 -17.83 -2.08
N LYS A 429 14.63 -17.60 -0.82
CA LYS A 429 15.68 -16.66 -0.43
C LYS A 429 16.96 -17.37 0.04
N GLN A 430 17.20 -18.60 -0.42
CA GLN A 430 18.41 -19.34 -0.08
C GLN A 430 19.61 -18.65 -0.72
N ALA A 431 20.58 -18.27 0.11
CA ALA A 431 21.92 -17.93 -0.32
C ALA A 431 22.75 -19.18 -0.06
N ASP A 432 23.09 -19.93 -1.11
CA ASP A 432 24.14 -20.92 -1.00
C ASP A 432 25.49 -20.18 -1.01
N ASP A 433 26.43 -20.61 -0.16
CA ASP A 433 27.72 -19.96 0.12
C ASP A 433 28.70 -19.93 -1.07
N GLU A 434 28.26 -20.27 -2.30
CA GLU A 434 29.05 -20.11 -3.52
C GLU A 434 29.02 -18.65 -4.04
N GLU A 435 29.91 -17.87 -3.44
CA GLU A 435 30.56 -16.66 -3.94
C GLU A 435 30.09 -16.15 -5.34
N PHE A 436 29.12 -15.23 -5.34
CA PHE A 436 28.73 -14.33 -6.45
C PHE A 436 28.39 -14.93 -7.82
N ALA A 437 28.48 -16.24 -8.03
CA ALA A 437 28.18 -16.89 -9.31
C ALA A 437 26.68 -16.86 -9.64
N GLU A 438 25.82 -16.97 -8.62
CA GLU A 438 24.36 -16.92 -8.78
C GLU A 438 23.80 -15.51 -9.05
N LEU A 439 24.53 -14.45 -8.69
CA LEU A 439 24.13 -13.05 -8.96
C LEU A 439 24.04 -12.73 -10.46
N TYR A 440 24.75 -13.50 -11.28
CA TYR A 440 24.76 -13.37 -12.74
C TYR A 440 23.82 -14.35 -13.44
N GLN A 441 23.15 -15.25 -12.72
CA GLN A 441 22.22 -16.20 -13.32
C GLN A 441 20.90 -15.52 -13.70
N PHE A 442 20.69 -15.35 -15.00
CA PHE A 442 19.43 -14.91 -15.55
C PHE A 442 18.44 -16.08 -15.58
N LYS A 443 17.51 -16.13 -14.62
CA LYS A 443 16.41 -17.10 -14.60
C LYS A 443 15.26 -16.59 -15.48
N TRP A 444 14.83 -17.34 -16.48
CA TRP A 444 13.74 -16.92 -17.36
C TRP A 444 12.38 -16.92 -16.64
N SER A 445 11.52 -15.94 -16.97
CA SER A 445 10.13 -15.85 -16.51
C SER A 445 9.26 -15.13 -17.55
N THR A 446 7.96 -15.42 -17.57
CA THR A 446 6.97 -14.74 -18.43
C THR A 446 6.86 -13.25 -18.12
N LEU A 447 7.22 -12.84 -16.90
CA LEU A 447 7.28 -11.43 -16.48
C LEU A 447 8.25 -10.60 -17.34
N LEU A 448 9.22 -11.24 -18.00
CA LEU A 448 10.27 -10.57 -18.77
C LEU A 448 9.84 -10.29 -20.22
N ILE A 449 8.69 -10.81 -20.67
CA ILE A 449 8.19 -10.64 -22.05
C ILE A 449 7.91 -9.15 -22.36
N PRO A 450 7.11 -8.39 -21.58
CA PRO A 450 6.83 -7.01 -21.94
C PRO A 450 8.06 -6.08 -21.93
N PRO A 451 8.96 -6.11 -20.91
CA PRO A 451 10.20 -5.33 -20.96
C PRO A 451 11.08 -5.65 -22.18
N THR A 452 11.21 -6.94 -22.53
CA THR A 452 12.00 -7.37 -23.69
C THR A 452 11.39 -6.87 -24.99
N THR A 453 10.06 -6.95 -25.12
CA THR A 453 9.31 -6.46 -26.28
C THR A 453 9.50 -4.96 -26.45
N LEU A 454 9.32 -4.17 -25.38
CA LEU A 454 9.50 -2.72 -25.41
C LEU A 454 10.93 -2.34 -25.82
N LEU A 455 11.91 -3.08 -25.32
CA LEU A 455 13.31 -2.85 -25.63
C LEU A 455 13.61 -3.10 -27.11
N ILE A 456 13.16 -4.25 -27.65
CA ILE A 456 13.32 -4.58 -29.07
C ILE A 456 12.60 -3.55 -29.95
N LEU A 457 11.35 -3.21 -29.61
CA LEU A 457 10.56 -2.24 -30.36
C LEU A 457 11.23 -0.86 -30.42
N ASN A 458 11.75 -0.36 -29.31
CA ASN A 458 12.43 0.94 -29.29
C ASN A 458 13.77 0.89 -30.02
N ILE A 459 14.55 -0.19 -29.92
CA ILE A 459 15.80 -0.36 -30.68
C ILE A 459 15.53 -0.40 -32.19
N VAL A 460 14.56 -1.21 -32.63
CA VAL A 460 14.15 -1.29 -34.04
C VAL A 460 13.62 0.06 -34.52
N GLY A 461 12.81 0.74 -33.71
CA GLY A 461 12.32 2.09 -34.00
C GLY A 461 13.45 3.09 -34.20
N VAL A 462 14.47 3.09 -33.34
CA VAL A 462 15.65 3.96 -33.47
C VAL A 462 16.39 3.69 -34.77
N ILE A 463 16.65 2.42 -35.09
CA ILE A 463 17.35 2.03 -36.33
C ILE A 463 16.53 2.45 -37.56
N ALA A 464 15.23 2.18 -37.57
CA ALA A 464 14.33 2.54 -38.66
C ALA A 464 14.24 4.06 -38.84
N GLY A 465 14.09 4.81 -37.75
CA GLY A 465 14.01 6.28 -37.79
C GLY A 465 15.30 6.95 -38.27
N ILE A 466 16.47 6.43 -37.87
CA ILE A 466 17.77 6.91 -38.37
C ILE A 466 17.91 6.60 -39.86
N SER A 467 17.55 5.38 -40.28
CA SER A 467 17.59 4.97 -41.69
C SER A 467 16.70 5.86 -42.57
N ASP A 468 15.46 6.11 -42.14
CA ASP A 468 14.52 6.98 -42.84
C ASP A 468 15.05 8.43 -42.96
N ALA A 469 15.65 8.95 -41.89
CA ALA A 469 16.23 10.30 -41.91
C ALA A 469 17.47 10.45 -42.80
N ILE A 470 18.28 9.40 -42.90
CA ILE A 470 19.41 9.34 -43.85
C ILE A 470 18.89 9.37 -45.29
N ASN A 471 17.81 8.63 -45.57
CA ASN A 471 17.24 8.52 -46.92
C ASN A 471 16.46 9.78 -47.36
N ASN A 472 15.79 10.46 -46.43
CA ASN A 472 14.92 11.61 -46.72
C ASN A 472 15.61 12.99 -46.58
N GLY A 473 16.90 13.02 -46.24
CA GLY A 473 17.72 14.23 -46.18
C GLY A 473 17.52 15.11 -44.94
N TYR A 474 18.26 16.23 -44.87
CA TYR A 474 18.44 17.07 -43.67
C TYR A 474 17.16 17.61 -43.02
N GLN A 475 16.07 17.79 -43.78
CA GLN A 475 14.81 18.34 -43.26
C GLN A 475 14.12 17.41 -42.24
N SER A 476 14.46 16.13 -42.23
CA SER A 476 13.91 15.13 -41.31
C SER A 476 14.59 15.10 -39.93
N TRP A 477 15.76 15.74 -39.78
CA TRP A 477 16.63 15.59 -38.60
C TRP A 477 16.11 16.32 -37.35
N GLY A 478 15.45 17.47 -37.52
CA GLY A 478 14.86 18.21 -36.39
C GLY A 478 13.78 17.41 -35.65
N PRO A 479 12.71 16.95 -36.35
CA PRO A 479 11.69 16.08 -35.75
C PRO A 479 12.24 14.74 -35.25
N LEU A 480 13.28 14.20 -35.89
CA LEU A 480 13.93 12.97 -35.47
C LEU A 480 14.56 13.11 -34.08
N PHE A 481 15.21 14.23 -33.76
CA PHE A 481 15.91 14.41 -32.48
C PHE A 481 14.97 14.24 -31.28
N GLY A 482 13.78 14.84 -31.33
CA GLY A 482 12.78 14.68 -30.27
C GLY A 482 12.31 13.23 -30.12
N LYS A 483 12.06 12.54 -31.23
CA LYS A 483 11.65 11.11 -31.22
C LYS A 483 12.75 10.20 -30.67
N LEU A 484 14.00 10.44 -31.08
CA LEU A 484 15.16 9.70 -30.60
C LEU A 484 15.40 9.95 -29.11
N PHE A 485 15.25 11.19 -28.63
CA PHE A 485 15.39 11.50 -27.20
C PHE A 485 14.47 10.64 -26.33
N PHE A 486 13.17 10.56 -26.68
CA PHE A 486 12.22 9.75 -25.92
C PHE A 486 12.50 8.24 -26.04
N ALA A 487 12.87 7.73 -27.21
CA ALA A 487 13.20 6.31 -27.38
C ALA A 487 14.46 5.93 -26.59
N ILE A 488 15.51 6.77 -26.65
CA ILE A 488 16.73 6.58 -25.87
C ILE A 488 16.44 6.67 -24.37
N TRP A 489 15.57 7.59 -23.93
CA TRP A 489 15.14 7.68 -22.53
C TRP A 489 14.53 6.36 -22.03
N VAL A 490 13.63 5.75 -22.80
CA VAL A 490 13.05 4.44 -22.48
C VAL A 490 14.12 3.35 -22.44
N ILE A 491 15.02 3.30 -23.43
CA ILE A 491 16.12 2.32 -23.47
C ILE A 491 17.06 2.49 -22.27
N MET A 492 17.35 3.72 -21.85
CA MET A 492 18.17 4.01 -20.67
C MET A 492 17.51 3.51 -19.37
N HIS A 493 16.19 3.60 -19.24
CA HIS A 493 15.48 3.06 -18.08
C HIS A 493 15.50 1.52 -18.06
N LEU A 494 15.43 0.89 -19.24
CA LEU A 494 15.49 -0.56 -19.39
C LEU A 494 16.93 -1.10 -19.50
N TYR A 495 17.95 -0.25 -19.40
CA TYR A 495 19.35 -0.65 -19.56
C TYR A 495 19.85 -1.67 -18.53
N PRO A 496 19.53 -1.56 -17.22
CA PRO A 496 19.91 -2.60 -16.25
C PRO A 496 19.32 -3.96 -16.61
N PHE A 497 18.10 -3.98 -17.15
CA PHE A 497 17.44 -5.17 -17.65
C PHE A 497 18.17 -5.74 -18.89
N LEU A 498 18.54 -4.88 -19.85
CA LEU A 498 19.35 -5.28 -21.01
C LEU A 498 20.70 -5.89 -20.59
N LYS A 499 21.40 -5.28 -19.62
CA LYS A 499 22.63 -5.83 -19.04
C LYS A 499 22.41 -7.20 -18.41
N GLY A 500 21.27 -7.40 -17.74
CA GLY A 500 20.88 -8.70 -17.19
C GLY A 500 20.68 -9.76 -18.27
N LEU A 501 20.01 -9.41 -19.37
CA LEU A 501 19.79 -10.29 -20.53
C LEU A 501 21.11 -10.67 -21.25
N LEU A 502 22.08 -9.75 -21.29
CA LEU A 502 23.39 -9.97 -21.93
C LEU A 502 24.44 -10.61 -21.00
N GLY A 503 24.05 -10.97 -19.76
CA GLY A 503 24.91 -11.65 -18.80
C GLY A 503 25.36 -13.04 -19.27
N ARG A 504 26.56 -13.47 -18.82
CA ARG A 504 27.16 -14.75 -19.22
C ARG A 504 26.27 -15.93 -18.79
N GLN A 505 26.06 -16.87 -19.73
CA GLN A 505 25.61 -18.27 -19.56
C GLN A 505 24.12 -18.66 -19.64
N ASN A 506 23.24 -17.94 -20.33
CA ASN A 506 22.08 -18.62 -20.92
C ASN A 506 21.61 -17.97 -22.23
N ARG A 507 21.40 -18.78 -23.26
CA ARG A 507 20.77 -18.31 -24.51
C ARG A 507 19.38 -17.80 -24.16
N THR A 508 19.06 -16.55 -24.50
CA THR A 508 17.68 -16.04 -24.44
C THR A 508 16.80 -17.05 -25.18
N PRO A 509 15.86 -17.72 -24.51
CA PRO A 509 15.17 -18.85 -25.14
C PRO A 509 14.36 -18.31 -26.32
N THR A 510 14.38 -19.03 -27.46
CA THR A 510 13.69 -18.65 -28.71
C THR A 510 12.22 -18.29 -28.46
N ILE A 511 11.60 -18.89 -27.44
CA ILE A 511 10.24 -18.59 -27.00
C ILE A 511 10.03 -17.12 -26.62
N VAL A 512 11.01 -16.46 -25.98
CA VAL A 512 10.93 -15.03 -25.63
C VAL A 512 10.92 -14.18 -26.88
N ILE A 513 11.80 -14.50 -27.83
CA ILE A 513 11.90 -13.75 -29.08
C ILE A 513 10.59 -13.90 -29.85
N VAL A 514 10.05 -15.13 -29.94
CA VAL A 514 8.76 -15.41 -30.58
C VAL A 514 7.61 -14.67 -29.89
N TRP A 515 7.49 -14.75 -28.56
CA TRP A 515 6.45 -14.03 -27.82
C TRP A 515 6.63 -12.52 -27.85
N SER A 516 7.86 -12.02 -27.91
CA SER A 516 8.13 -10.59 -28.05
C SER A 516 7.75 -10.10 -29.44
N ILE A 517 8.03 -10.86 -30.49
CA ILE A 517 7.57 -10.57 -31.85
C ILE A 517 6.04 -10.59 -31.91
N LEU A 518 5.40 -11.57 -31.27
CA LEU A 518 3.94 -11.69 -31.22
C LEU A 518 3.30 -10.55 -30.42
N LEU A 519 3.87 -10.16 -29.27
CA LEU A 519 3.37 -9.03 -28.50
C LEU A 519 3.60 -7.72 -29.26
N ALA A 520 4.75 -7.55 -29.90
CA ALA A 520 5.03 -6.42 -30.78
C ALA A 520 4.05 -6.33 -31.94
N SER A 521 3.69 -7.46 -32.56
CA SER A 521 2.71 -7.50 -33.65
C SER A 521 1.29 -7.18 -33.16
N ILE A 522 0.88 -7.70 -31.99
CA ILE A 522 -0.39 -7.35 -31.36
C ILE A 522 -0.46 -5.85 -31.03
N LEU A 523 0.59 -5.29 -30.41
CA LEU A 523 0.66 -3.86 -30.10
C LEU A 523 0.61 -3.00 -31.37
N SER A 524 1.27 -3.45 -32.44
CA SER A 524 1.21 -2.80 -33.76
C SER A 524 -0.20 -2.86 -34.38
N LEU A 525 -0.88 -4.00 -34.28
CA LEU A 525 -2.27 -4.19 -34.76
C LEU A 525 -3.28 -3.37 -33.94
N LEU A 526 -3.13 -3.35 -32.61
CA LEU A 526 -3.93 -2.51 -31.71
C LEU A 526 -3.72 -1.03 -32.03
N TRP A 527 -2.47 -0.62 -32.28
CA TRP A 527 -2.19 0.73 -32.73
C TRP A 527 -2.95 1.05 -34.01
N VAL A 528 -2.87 0.21 -35.06
CA VAL A 528 -3.62 0.43 -36.31
C VAL A 528 -5.13 0.55 -36.07
N ARG A 529 -5.71 -0.24 -35.15
CA ARG A 529 -7.14 -0.20 -34.82
C ARG A 529 -7.56 1.04 -34.01
N VAL A 530 -6.71 1.52 -33.11
CA VAL A 530 -7.00 2.64 -32.19
C VAL A 530 -6.49 3.97 -32.76
N ASN A 531 -5.69 3.94 -33.83
CA ASN A 531 -5.00 5.08 -34.41
C ASN A 531 -5.97 6.25 -34.70
N PRO A 532 -5.91 7.36 -33.95
CA PRO A 532 -6.75 8.53 -34.22
C PRO A 532 -6.32 9.27 -35.49
N PHE A 533 -5.15 8.95 -36.05
CA PHE A 533 -4.57 9.57 -37.24
C PHE A 533 -4.85 8.79 -38.53
N LEU A 534 -5.60 7.70 -38.48
CA LEU A 534 -6.20 7.13 -39.69
C LEU A 534 -7.50 7.90 -39.96
N PRO A 535 -7.72 8.43 -41.17
CA PRO A 535 -9.00 9.01 -41.51
C PRO A 535 -10.06 7.93 -41.28
N LYS A 536 -11.04 8.22 -40.41
CA LYS A 536 -12.27 7.42 -40.40
C LYS A 536 -12.78 7.47 -41.82
N GLN A 537 -12.93 6.32 -42.47
CA GLN A 537 -13.61 6.25 -43.76
C GLN A 537 -15.08 6.64 -43.52
N THR A 538 -15.37 7.93 -43.45
CA THR A 538 -16.65 8.43 -43.91
C THR A 538 -16.69 8.04 -45.37
N GLY A 539 -17.65 7.18 -45.74
CA GLY A 539 -17.95 6.93 -47.15
C GLY A 539 -18.17 8.25 -47.90
N PRO A 540 -18.31 8.20 -49.23
CA PRO A 540 -18.56 9.42 -50.01
C PRO A 540 -19.65 10.26 -49.33
N MET A 541 -19.40 11.57 -49.22
CA MET A 541 -20.42 12.53 -48.77
C MET A 541 -21.62 12.35 -49.70
N LEU A 542 -22.67 11.71 -49.21
CA LEU A 542 -23.93 11.60 -49.94
C LEU A 542 -24.59 12.98 -49.82
N GLU A 543 -24.44 13.80 -50.86
CA GLU A 543 -25.32 14.95 -51.04
C GLU A 543 -26.71 14.46 -51.43
N GLU A 544 -27.75 15.06 -50.84
CA GLU A 544 -29.10 14.89 -51.35
C GLU A 544 -29.15 15.36 -52.80
N CYS A 545 -29.19 14.40 -53.72
CA CYS A 545 -29.55 14.68 -55.09
C CYS A 545 -30.99 15.21 -55.05
N GLY A 546 -31.16 16.53 -55.21
CA GLY A 546 -32.44 17.25 -55.12
C GLY A 546 -33.49 16.85 -56.17
N LEU A 547 -33.43 15.63 -56.69
CA LEU A 547 -34.44 15.02 -57.52
C LEU A 547 -35.50 14.38 -56.61
N ARG A 548 -36.69 14.97 -56.61
CA ARG A 548 -37.90 14.27 -56.17
C ARG A 548 -38.17 13.16 -57.16
N CYS A 549 -37.92 11.93 -56.76
CA CYS A 549 -38.45 10.74 -57.42
C CYS A 549 -39.90 10.55 -56.95
N ASP A 550 -40.80 11.37 -57.48
CA ASP A 550 -42.25 11.15 -57.41
C ASP A 550 -42.68 10.26 -58.59
#